data_AF-A0A933C234-F1
#
_entry.id   AF-A0A933C234-F1
#
_cell.length_a   1.000
_cell.length_b   1.000
_cell.length_c   1.000
_cell.angle_alpha   90.00
_cell.angle_beta   90.00
_cell.angle_gamma   90.00
#
_symmetry.space_group_name_H-M   'P 1'
#
loop_
_entity.id
_entity.type
_entity.pdbx_description
1 polymer ?
#
loop_
_entity_poly.entity_id
_entity_poly.type
_entity_poly.pdbx_seq_one_letter_code
_entity_poly.pdbx_strand_id
1 'polypeptide(L)'
;MAELTPRDDTKKTVSEILKRVDQLLKAGSLDEAMVQIAKAREVDPKNVYVFAYEERLAVMKIEQKARDEAEKKRKDEEEQKRREEEARRSAQEAKRKAEEEARKKAEAERKQNEEVAKRARLIDSGTGGAEISREILDQTKQRILEDQKKKGLPPPEIPSGTPRGSAYDEGLEIYRRVLAEVWEDGAATEEENEQLADLRGSLLIRPNDHERLEKEAKREAYAKAFRRAWSSGAISPESASALADLRRKFNISIDEHEQIEAKLLWELRSLSQKAQIVVIDDDDKLLKVISDSLQDAGFQTLAFTTTDEAFKALKEITPDLILSDINLETSTMGGFSFYEKVREIERLHEIPFIFLSGLTDEVLIRTGKELGVDDYITKPFSHETLIATIKGKLKRYRQLKKLKK
;
A
#
# COMPACT_ATOMS: atom_id res chain seq x y z
N MET A 1 9.51 -33.31 41.85
CA MET A 1 9.31 -32.64 40.55
C MET A 1 8.16 -31.69 40.74
N ALA A 2 8.38 -30.37 40.63
CA ALA A 2 7.31 -29.40 40.80
C ALA A 2 6.38 -29.48 39.58
N GLU A 3 5.11 -29.82 39.78
CA GLU A 3 4.08 -29.78 38.74
C GLU A 3 3.90 -28.33 38.28
N LEU A 4 4.09 -28.10 36.99
CA LEU A 4 3.88 -26.80 36.35
C LEU A 4 2.40 -26.44 36.41
N THR A 5 2.08 -25.15 36.59
CA THR A 5 0.69 -24.71 36.58
C THR A 5 0.11 -24.82 35.16
N PRO A 6 -1.21 -25.02 34.98
CA PRO A 6 -1.84 -25.12 33.65
C PRO A 6 -1.52 -23.95 32.71
N ARG A 7 -1.21 -22.77 33.27
CA ARG A 7 -0.85 -21.56 32.53
C ARG A 7 0.60 -21.58 32.02
N ASP A 8 1.49 -22.28 32.73
CA ASP A 8 2.89 -22.45 32.32
C ASP A 8 3.04 -23.53 31.23
N ASP A 9 2.24 -24.59 31.32
CA ASP A 9 2.15 -25.61 30.26
C ASP A 9 1.67 -24.99 28.94
N THR A 10 0.61 -24.18 28.99
CA THR A 10 0.07 -23.47 27.81
C THR A 10 1.14 -22.62 27.11
N LYS A 11 1.90 -21.83 27.88
CA LYS A 11 2.99 -20.99 27.33
C LYS A 11 4.10 -21.83 26.70
N LYS A 12 4.48 -22.93 27.35
CA LYS A 12 5.52 -23.84 26.87
C LYS A 12 5.10 -24.50 25.55
N THR A 13 3.87 -24.99 25.48
CA THR A 13 3.31 -25.57 24.25
C THR A 13 3.32 -24.55 23.10
N VAL A 14 2.89 -23.31 23.34
CA VAL A 14 2.93 -22.26 22.29
C VAL A 14 4.37 -21.96 21.85
N SER A 15 5.34 -21.83 22.77
CA SER A 15 6.75 -21.62 22.40
C SER A 15 7.31 -22.77 21.55
N GLU A 16 6.97 -24.02 21.87
CA GLU A 16 7.38 -25.18 21.05
C GLU A 16 6.77 -25.13 19.64
N ILE A 17 5.51 -24.72 19.50
CA ILE A 17 4.88 -24.53 18.19
C ILE A 17 5.56 -23.39 17.42
N LEU A 18 5.84 -22.24 18.05
CA LEU A 18 6.51 -21.11 17.41
C LEU A 18 7.94 -21.47 16.94
N LYS A 19 8.69 -22.25 17.72
CA LYS A 19 9.99 -22.81 17.30
C LYS A 19 9.84 -23.66 16.04
N ARG A 20 8.79 -24.48 15.97
CA ARG A 20 8.53 -25.32 14.79
C ARG A 20 8.17 -24.46 13.56
N VAL A 21 7.40 -23.39 13.76
CA VAL A 21 7.07 -22.43 12.71
C VAL A 21 8.33 -21.79 12.14
N ASP A 22 9.26 -21.35 12.99
CA ASP A 22 10.55 -20.81 12.55
C ASP A 22 11.36 -21.81 11.71
N GLN A 23 11.37 -23.09 12.09
CA GLN A 23 12.05 -24.15 11.32
C GLN A 23 11.41 -24.34 9.94
N LEU A 24 10.08 -24.35 9.87
CA LEU A 24 9.33 -24.49 8.61
C LEU A 24 9.56 -23.29 7.69
N LEU A 25 9.59 -22.08 8.25
CA LEU A 25 9.90 -20.87 7.49
C LEU A 25 11.32 -20.91 6.91
N LYS A 26 12.30 -21.39 7.67
CA LYS A 26 13.68 -21.60 7.18
C LYS A 26 13.75 -22.66 6.07
N ALA A 27 12.88 -23.66 6.10
CA ALA A 27 12.77 -24.68 5.06
C ALA A 27 11.97 -24.23 3.82
N GLY A 28 11.34 -23.05 3.86
CA GLY A 28 10.49 -22.54 2.77
C GLY A 28 9.05 -23.09 2.76
N SER A 29 8.66 -23.84 3.78
CA SER A 29 7.32 -24.47 3.87
C SER A 29 6.29 -23.53 4.49
N LEU A 30 5.84 -22.52 3.73
CA LEU A 30 4.94 -21.47 4.22
C LEU A 30 3.56 -22.00 4.65
N ASP A 31 2.95 -22.88 3.86
CA ASP A 31 1.62 -23.42 4.17
C ASP A 31 1.63 -24.29 5.44
N GLU A 32 2.67 -25.10 5.63
CA GLU A 32 2.84 -25.89 6.86
C GLU A 32 3.05 -24.96 8.08
N ALA A 33 3.79 -23.87 7.92
CA ALA A 33 4.00 -22.88 8.97
C ALA A 33 2.66 -22.22 9.40
N MET A 34 1.77 -21.91 8.44
CA MET A 34 0.44 -21.39 8.76
C MET A 34 -0.42 -22.40 9.52
N VAL A 35 -0.35 -23.68 9.17
CA VAL A 35 -1.08 -24.73 9.90
C VAL A 35 -0.61 -24.83 11.35
N GLN A 36 0.70 -24.73 11.60
CA GLN A 36 1.23 -24.74 12.97
C GLN A 36 0.80 -23.50 13.75
N ILE A 37 0.79 -22.32 13.12
CA ILE A 37 0.32 -21.10 13.78
C ILE A 37 -1.17 -21.16 14.12
N ALA A 38 -2.01 -21.73 13.25
CA ALA A 38 -3.42 -21.96 13.57
C ALA A 38 -3.60 -22.87 14.80
N LYS A 39 -2.75 -23.89 14.98
CA LYS A 39 -2.74 -24.71 16.20
C LYS A 39 -2.34 -23.90 17.43
N ALA A 40 -1.31 -23.04 17.32
CA ALA A 40 -0.91 -22.17 18.42
C ALA A 40 -2.04 -21.22 18.84
N ARG A 41 -2.85 -20.78 17.86
CA ARG A 41 -4.03 -19.93 18.07
C ARG A 41 -5.14 -20.63 18.86
N GLU A 42 -5.35 -21.92 18.62
CA GLU A 42 -6.31 -22.73 19.38
C GLU A 42 -5.85 -22.92 20.84
N VAL A 43 -4.54 -23.09 21.05
CA VAL A 43 -3.95 -23.30 22.39
C VAL A 43 -4.00 -22.02 23.24
N ASP A 44 -3.60 -20.88 22.69
CA ASP A 44 -3.71 -19.58 23.38
C ASP A 44 -4.15 -18.47 22.40
N PRO A 45 -5.47 -18.23 22.28
CA PRO A 45 -6.01 -17.20 21.41
C PRO A 45 -5.62 -15.77 21.79
N LYS A 46 -5.02 -15.56 22.98
CA LYS A 46 -4.60 -14.24 23.46
C LYS A 46 -3.09 -14.04 23.34
N ASN A 47 -2.33 -15.05 22.92
CA ASN A 47 -0.88 -14.98 22.82
C ASN A 47 -0.44 -14.00 21.73
N VAL A 48 0.22 -12.93 22.14
CA VAL A 48 0.61 -11.80 21.28
C VAL A 48 1.58 -12.21 20.17
N TYR A 49 2.43 -13.21 20.38
CA TYR A 49 3.35 -13.71 19.35
C TYR A 49 2.63 -14.48 18.26
N VAL A 50 1.61 -15.27 18.61
CA VAL A 50 0.81 -16.01 17.62
C VAL A 50 0.23 -15.06 16.59
N PHE A 51 -0.38 -13.94 17.02
CA PHE A 51 -0.86 -12.89 16.11
C PHE A 51 0.25 -12.31 15.23
N ALA A 52 1.40 -12.00 15.82
CA ALA A 52 2.51 -11.40 15.07
C ALA A 52 3.08 -12.35 14.00
N TYR A 53 3.05 -13.66 14.25
CA TYR A 53 3.39 -14.68 13.27
C TYR A 53 2.30 -14.86 12.21
N GLU A 54 1.01 -14.84 12.56
CA GLU A 54 -0.10 -14.88 11.59
C GLU A 54 0.05 -13.76 10.54
N GLU A 55 0.29 -12.53 10.99
CA GLU A 55 0.47 -11.38 10.09
C GLU A 55 1.67 -11.57 9.18
N ARG A 56 2.80 -11.97 9.76
CA ARG A 56 4.02 -12.19 9.00
C ARG A 56 3.81 -13.24 7.91
N LEU A 57 3.18 -14.36 8.25
CA LEU A 57 2.88 -15.43 7.30
C LEU A 57 1.90 -14.99 6.22
N ALA A 58 0.88 -14.20 6.57
CA ALA A 58 -0.07 -13.64 5.61
C ALA A 58 0.62 -12.72 4.58
N VAL A 59 1.50 -11.83 5.04
CA VAL A 59 2.31 -10.97 4.15
C VAL A 59 3.20 -11.81 3.23
N MET A 60 3.93 -12.79 3.80
CA MET A 60 4.77 -13.70 3.01
C MET A 60 3.96 -14.47 1.96
N LYS A 61 2.71 -14.83 2.25
CA LYS A 61 1.83 -15.53 1.30
C LYS A 61 1.39 -14.65 0.15
N ILE A 62 1.07 -13.39 0.43
CA ILE A 62 0.74 -12.39 -0.60
C ILE A 62 1.97 -12.18 -1.51
N GLU A 63 3.16 -12.02 -0.92
CA GLU A 63 4.40 -11.85 -1.68
C GLU A 63 4.73 -13.08 -2.53
N GLN A 64 4.54 -14.29 -1.99
CA GLN A 64 4.72 -15.54 -2.75
C GLN A 64 3.77 -15.60 -3.95
N LYS A 65 2.48 -15.33 -3.73
CA LYS A 65 1.49 -15.30 -4.82
C LYS A 65 1.83 -14.25 -5.89
N ALA A 66 2.24 -13.06 -5.48
CA ALA A 66 2.65 -12.00 -6.41
C ALA A 66 3.89 -12.40 -7.23
N ARG A 67 4.86 -13.10 -6.62
CA ARG A 67 6.03 -13.66 -7.32
C ARG A 67 5.62 -14.73 -8.33
N ASP A 68 4.74 -15.65 -7.94
CA ASP A 68 4.25 -16.73 -8.81
C ASP A 68 3.47 -16.15 -10.02
N GLU A 69 2.63 -15.15 -9.79
CA GLU A 69 1.90 -14.43 -10.85
C GLU A 69 2.86 -13.68 -11.79
N ALA A 70 3.88 -13.01 -11.25
CA ALA A 70 4.89 -12.32 -12.04
C ALA A 70 5.74 -13.30 -12.87
N GLU A 71 6.11 -14.44 -12.31
CA GLU A 71 6.82 -15.50 -13.02
C GLU A 71 5.97 -16.09 -14.15
N LYS A 72 4.68 -16.35 -13.88
CA LYS A 72 3.74 -16.80 -14.90
C LYS A 72 3.63 -15.79 -16.04
N LYS A 73 3.43 -14.51 -15.71
CA LYS A 73 3.35 -13.44 -16.71
C LYS A 73 4.61 -13.34 -17.56
N ARG A 74 5.79 -13.47 -16.95
CA ARG A 74 7.07 -13.49 -17.69
C ARG A 74 7.15 -14.68 -18.65
N LYS A 75 6.74 -15.87 -18.22
CA LYS A 75 6.71 -17.07 -19.07
C LYS A 75 5.74 -16.88 -20.24
N ASP A 76 4.56 -16.33 -19.98
CA ASP A 76 3.56 -16.04 -21.01
C ASP A 76 4.08 -15.00 -22.03
N GLU A 77 4.74 -13.93 -21.56
CA GLU A 77 5.37 -12.92 -22.42
C GLU A 77 6.53 -13.49 -23.26
N GLU A 78 7.36 -14.36 -22.69
CA GLU A 78 8.44 -15.05 -23.41
C GLU A 78 7.88 -16.00 -24.47
N GLU A 79 6.81 -16.74 -24.17
CA GLU A 79 6.14 -17.62 -25.13
C GLU A 79 5.51 -16.81 -26.26
N GLN A 80 4.86 -15.69 -25.96
CA GLN A 80 4.29 -14.80 -26.97
C GLN A 80 5.37 -14.25 -27.90
N LYS A 81 6.50 -13.76 -27.36
CA LYS A 81 7.63 -13.28 -28.16
C LYS A 81 8.18 -14.37 -29.08
N ARG A 82 8.30 -15.62 -28.60
CA ARG A 82 8.73 -16.75 -29.43
C ARG A 82 7.76 -17.00 -30.59
N ARG A 83 6.45 -17.00 -30.32
CA ARG A 83 5.41 -17.17 -31.36
C ARG A 83 5.45 -16.04 -32.40
N GLU A 84 5.63 -14.79 -31.97
CA GLU A 84 5.75 -13.63 -32.85
C GLU A 84 7.01 -13.71 -33.73
N GLU A 85 8.14 -14.12 -33.17
CA GLU A 85 9.39 -14.29 -33.91
C GLU A 85 9.28 -15.41 -34.95
N GLU A 86 8.65 -16.53 -34.59
CA GLU A 86 8.41 -17.66 -35.50
C GLU A 86 7.46 -17.28 -36.65
N ALA A 87 6.38 -16.56 -36.35
CA ALA A 87 5.46 -16.03 -37.35
C ALA A 87 6.17 -15.03 -38.30
N ARG A 88 7.04 -14.17 -37.77
CA ARG A 88 7.83 -13.23 -38.57
C ARG A 88 8.80 -13.94 -39.50
N ARG A 89 9.47 -15.00 -39.03
CA ARG A 89 10.37 -15.82 -39.86
C ARG A 89 9.60 -16.51 -40.98
N SER A 90 8.45 -17.11 -40.68
CA SER A 90 7.57 -17.74 -41.67
C SER A 90 7.09 -16.74 -42.74
N ALA A 91 6.66 -15.55 -42.32
CA ALA A 91 6.24 -14.49 -43.23
C ALA A 91 7.38 -13.99 -44.15
N GLN A 92 8.60 -13.84 -43.61
CA GLN A 92 9.77 -13.49 -44.41
C GLN A 92 10.11 -14.58 -45.44
N GLU A 93 9.99 -15.85 -45.07
CA GLU A 93 10.23 -16.96 -46.00
C GLU A 93 9.18 -17.00 -47.12
N ALA A 94 7.89 -16.83 -46.78
CA ALA A 94 6.81 -16.74 -47.75
C ALA A 94 7.00 -15.57 -48.72
N LYS A 95 7.41 -14.40 -48.20
CA LYS A 95 7.71 -13.22 -49.02
C LYS A 95 8.87 -13.49 -49.99
N ARG A 96 9.96 -14.11 -49.53
CA ARG A 96 11.09 -14.50 -50.39
C ARG A 96 10.67 -15.43 -51.52
N LYS A 97 9.84 -16.44 -51.23
CA LYS A 97 9.30 -17.36 -52.25
C LYS A 97 8.45 -16.63 -53.28
N ALA A 98 7.57 -15.74 -52.83
CA ALA A 98 6.72 -14.93 -53.73
C ALA A 98 7.55 -13.96 -54.60
N GLU A 99 8.58 -13.32 -54.04
CA GLU A 99 9.50 -12.46 -54.81
C GLU A 99 10.27 -13.26 -55.86
N GLU A 100 10.70 -14.49 -55.54
CA GLU A 100 11.38 -15.38 -56.50
C GLU A 100 10.44 -15.82 -57.63
N GLU A 101 9.20 -16.19 -57.33
CA GLU A 101 8.17 -16.51 -58.34
C GLU A 101 7.83 -15.32 -59.23
N ALA A 102 7.63 -14.14 -58.62
CA ALA A 102 7.38 -12.90 -59.36
C ALA A 102 8.56 -12.55 -60.28
N ARG A 103 9.81 -12.74 -59.81
CA ARG A 103 11.01 -12.54 -60.63
C ARG A 103 11.06 -13.51 -61.81
N LYS A 104 10.76 -14.80 -61.60
CA LYS A 104 10.66 -15.80 -62.68
C LYS A 104 9.59 -15.42 -63.70
N LYS A 105 8.41 -14.98 -63.23
CA LYS A 105 7.32 -14.53 -64.10
C LYS A 105 7.67 -13.27 -64.88
N ALA A 106 8.26 -12.28 -64.24
CA ALA A 106 8.73 -11.06 -64.88
C ALA A 106 9.86 -11.35 -65.89
N GLU A 107 10.75 -12.30 -65.63
CA GLU A 107 11.77 -12.71 -66.60
C GLU A 107 11.15 -13.40 -67.82
N ALA A 108 10.11 -14.23 -67.62
CA ALA A 108 9.36 -14.84 -68.71
C ALA A 108 8.60 -13.79 -69.55
N GLU A 109 7.89 -12.87 -68.89
CA GLU A 109 7.22 -11.74 -69.54
C GLU A 109 8.21 -10.81 -70.24
N ARG A 110 9.40 -10.59 -69.67
CA ARG A 110 10.45 -9.77 -70.31
C ARG A 110 11.03 -10.45 -71.53
N LYS A 111 11.23 -11.77 -71.53
CA LYS A 111 11.62 -12.53 -72.74
C LYS A 111 10.54 -12.46 -73.82
N GLN A 112 9.27 -12.57 -73.44
CA GLN A 112 8.13 -12.40 -74.34
C GLN A 112 8.01 -10.97 -74.87
N ASN A 113 8.18 -9.97 -74.00
CA ASN A 113 8.18 -8.56 -74.37
C ASN A 113 9.43 -8.17 -75.15
N GLU A 114 10.58 -8.83 -74.99
CA GLU A 114 11.75 -8.65 -75.85
C GLU A 114 11.53 -9.25 -77.24
N GLU A 115 10.78 -10.35 -77.38
CA GLU A 115 10.28 -10.83 -78.68
C GLU A 115 9.31 -9.83 -79.31
N VAL A 116 8.37 -9.29 -78.54
CA VAL A 116 7.40 -8.27 -79.00
C VAL A 116 8.11 -6.93 -79.28
N ALA A 117 9.12 -6.55 -78.51
CA ALA A 117 9.92 -5.35 -78.73
C ALA A 117 10.95 -5.53 -79.84
N LYS A 118 11.43 -6.74 -80.14
CA LYS A 118 12.12 -7.03 -81.41
C LYS A 118 11.20 -6.76 -82.60
N ARG A 119 9.89 -7.01 -82.46
CA ARG A 119 8.87 -6.59 -83.44
C ARG A 119 8.59 -5.09 -83.40
N ALA A 120 8.60 -4.45 -82.23
CA ALA A 120 8.24 -3.03 -82.08
C ALA A 120 9.41 -2.04 -82.26
N ARG A 121 10.69 -2.46 -82.19
CA ARG A 121 11.88 -1.65 -82.54
C ARG A 121 12.00 -1.32 -84.04
N LEU A 122 10.94 -1.61 -84.81
CA LEU A 122 10.67 -0.99 -86.10
C LEU A 122 9.91 0.34 -85.98
N ILE A 123 9.49 0.77 -84.79
CA ILE A 123 8.62 1.94 -84.58
C ILE A 123 9.07 2.70 -83.32
N ASP A 124 9.86 3.74 -83.59
CA ASP A 124 9.88 5.05 -82.91
C ASP A 124 10.61 5.24 -81.55
N SER A 125 11.12 6.46 -81.40
CA SER A 125 12.22 6.94 -80.55
C SER A 125 11.85 8.24 -79.83
N GLY A 126 12.25 8.41 -78.55
CA GLY A 126 12.32 9.71 -77.84
C GLY A 126 11.58 9.75 -76.48
N THR A 127 12.27 9.74 -75.33
CA THR A 127 12.65 10.90 -74.44
C THR A 127 11.46 11.72 -73.90
N GLY A 128 11.28 12.11 -72.63
CA GLY A 128 12.07 12.18 -71.39
C GLY A 128 11.52 13.36 -70.53
N GLY A 129 11.79 13.46 -69.21
CA GLY A 129 11.66 14.73 -68.45
C GLY A 129 11.07 14.68 -67.02
N ALA A 130 11.66 15.43 -66.08
CA ALA A 130 11.57 15.32 -64.62
C ALA A 130 11.23 16.66 -63.90
N GLU A 131 10.90 16.55 -62.60
CA GLU A 131 11.16 17.48 -61.47
C GLU A 131 10.44 18.85 -61.31
N ILE A 132 9.95 19.12 -60.08
CA ILE A 132 10.10 20.35 -59.24
C ILE A 132 9.42 20.07 -57.88
N SER A 133 10.15 20.18 -56.74
CA SER A 133 9.61 20.52 -55.39
C SER A 133 10.72 20.52 -54.31
N ARG A 134 11.70 21.43 -54.42
CA ARG A 134 12.69 21.68 -53.35
C ARG A 134 12.56 23.05 -52.69
N GLU A 135 11.52 23.81 -53.03
CA GLU A 135 11.34 25.20 -52.62
C GLU A 135 10.28 25.37 -51.50
N ILE A 136 9.52 24.32 -51.19
CA ILE A 136 8.45 24.35 -50.19
C ILE A 136 8.96 23.98 -48.78
N LEU A 137 10.19 23.45 -48.66
CA LEU A 137 10.70 22.93 -47.39
C LEU A 137 11.45 23.96 -46.52
N ASP A 138 11.94 25.06 -47.11
CA ASP A 138 12.75 26.06 -46.39
C ASP A 138 11.93 27.20 -45.76
N GLN A 139 10.71 27.43 -46.23
CA GLN A 139 9.86 28.51 -45.71
C GLN A 139 9.18 28.17 -44.36
N THR A 140 9.16 26.90 -43.97
CA THR A 140 8.42 26.44 -42.78
C THR A 140 9.26 26.44 -41.50
N LYS A 141 10.59 26.48 -41.60
CA LYS A 141 11.50 26.37 -40.44
C LYS A 141 11.76 27.69 -39.70
N GLN A 142 11.58 28.85 -40.35
CA GLN A 142 11.90 30.14 -39.74
C GLN A 142 10.82 30.70 -38.81
N ARG A 143 9.59 30.18 -38.83
CA ARG A 143 8.46 30.71 -38.04
C ARG A 143 8.37 30.23 -36.59
N ILE A 144 9.15 29.23 -36.18
CA ILE A 144 9.00 28.58 -34.86
C ILE A 144 10.02 29.11 -33.83
N LEU A 145 11.05 29.86 -34.27
CA LEU A 145 12.14 30.29 -33.39
C LEU A 145 11.99 31.68 -32.75
N GLU A 146 10.92 32.41 -33.04
CA GLU A 146 10.74 33.79 -32.57
C GLU A 146 9.74 33.96 -31.40
N ASP A 147 9.04 32.89 -30.99
CA ASP A 147 7.99 32.97 -29.97
C ASP A 147 8.46 32.64 -28.53
N GLN A 148 9.79 32.56 -28.30
CA GLN A 148 10.41 32.29 -26.99
C GLN A 148 11.26 33.45 -26.43
N LYS A 149 10.96 34.70 -26.80
CA LYS A 149 11.68 35.89 -26.29
C LYS A 149 10.71 36.95 -25.75
N LYS A 150 10.00 36.68 -24.63
CA LYS A 150 9.46 37.73 -23.74
C LYS A 150 8.89 37.20 -22.42
N LYS A 151 9.34 37.82 -21.32
CA LYS A 151 8.82 37.83 -19.92
C LYS A 151 9.50 36.88 -18.93
N GLY A 152 10.70 37.27 -18.49
CA GLY A 152 11.21 36.91 -17.16
C GLY A 152 10.73 37.91 -16.10
N LEU A 153 10.43 37.43 -14.89
CA LEU A 153 10.21 38.24 -13.67
C LEU A 153 10.79 37.48 -12.45
N PRO A 154 11.36 38.17 -11.44
CA PRO A 154 12.17 37.60 -10.37
C PRO A 154 11.37 37.23 -9.08
N PRO A 155 11.95 36.44 -8.16
CA PRO A 155 11.26 35.90 -6.98
C PRO A 155 11.25 36.87 -5.76
N PRO A 156 10.25 36.78 -4.85
CA PRO A 156 10.11 37.71 -3.72
C PRO A 156 10.75 37.21 -2.40
N GLU A 157 11.20 38.17 -1.59
CA GLU A 157 11.85 38.03 -0.29
C GLU A 157 10.86 37.83 0.89
N ILE A 158 11.32 37.16 1.95
CA ILE A 158 10.56 36.78 3.14
C ILE A 158 10.84 37.77 4.29
N PRO A 159 9.83 38.29 5.02
CA PRO A 159 10.05 39.18 6.16
C PRO A 159 10.29 38.42 7.46
N SER A 160 11.26 38.91 8.23
CA SER A 160 11.60 38.50 9.61
C SER A 160 10.73 39.20 10.66
N GLY A 161 10.21 38.46 11.65
CA GLY A 161 9.83 39.04 12.95
C GLY A 161 8.74 38.34 13.78
N THR A 162 9.17 37.66 14.87
CA THR A 162 8.51 37.42 16.20
C THR A 162 7.30 36.47 16.29
N PRO A 163 6.96 35.84 17.45
CA PRO A 163 7.42 36.03 18.84
C PRO A 163 7.96 34.77 19.58
N ARG A 164 8.63 35.00 20.73
CA ARG A 164 9.14 33.97 21.65
C ARG A 164 8.00 33.08 22.15
N GLY A 165 8.05 31.81 21.74
CA GLY A 165 7.10 30.75 22.12
C GLY A 165 7.07 29.61 21.10
N SER A 166 7.10 29.90 19.80
CA SER A 166 7.03 28.89 18.72
C SER A 166 8.38 28.46 18.15
N ALA A 167 9.39 29.35 18.14
CA ALA A 167 10.65 29.10 17.45
C ALA A 167 11.56 28.05 18.14
N TYR A 168 11.49 27.93 19.47
CA TYR A 168 12.21 26.87 20.17
C TYR A 168 11.57 25.50 19.92
N ASP A 169 10.23 25.43 19.91
CA ASP A 169 9.50 24.21 19.59
C ASP A 169 9.73 23.79 18.12
N GLU A 170 9.78 24.75 17.20
CA GLU A 170 10.16 24.52 15.80
C GLU A 170 11.61 24.04 15.69
N GLY A 171 12.53 24.61 16.48
CA GLY A 171 13.90 24.12 16.63
C GLY A 171 13.97 22.69 17.16
N LEU A 172 13.15 22.33 18.16
CA LEU A 172 13.06 20.96 18.68
C LEU A 172 12.54 19.98 17.61
N GLU A 173 11.57 20.38 16.78
CA GLU A 173 11.07 19.55 15.69
C GLU A 173 12.11 19.33 14.58
N ILE A 174 12.82 20.38 14.18
CA ILE A 174 13.93 20.28 13.22
C ILE A 174 15.01 19.35 13.78
N TYR A 175 15.41 19.57 15.03
CA TYR A 175 16.43 18.77 15.69
C TYR A 175 16.03 17.30 15.84
N ARG A 176 14.76 17.02 16.17
CA ARG A 176 14.20 15.65 16.23
C ARG A 176 14.32 14.93 14.88
N ARG A 177 14.00 15.60 13.77
CA ARG A 177 14.08 14.98 12.43
C ARG A 177 15.51 14.59 12.08
N VAL A 178 16.47 15.49 12.31
CA VAL A 178 17.89 15.20 12.05
C VAL A 178 18.39 14.07 12.93
N LEU A 179 18.02 14.03 14.23
CA LEU A 179 18.34 12.90 15.11
C LEU A 179 17.74 11.58 14.58
N ALA A 180 16.54 11.59 14.03
CA ALA A 180 15.91 10.40 13.48
C ALA A 180 16.62 9.87 12.22
N GLU A 181 17.21 10.76 11.41
CA GLU A 181 18.01 10.41 10.24
C GLU A 181 19.38 9.83 10.66
N VAL A 182 20.11 10.54 11.53
CA VAL A 182 21.43 10.09 12.03
C VAL A 182 21.36 8.73 12.72
N TRP A 183 20.30 8.49 13.50
CA TRP A 183 20.14 7.22 14.19
C TRP A 183 19.42 6.15 13.36
N GLU A 184 19.05 6.40 12.09
CA GLU A 184 18.30 5.44 11.26
C GLU A 184 19.03 4.09 11.16
N ASP A 185 20.35 4.14 10.97
CA ASP A 185 21.19 2.94 10.88
C ASP A 185 21.71 2.45 12.24
N GLY A 186 21.37 3.14 13.33
CA GLY A 186 21.70 2.75 14.70
C GLY A 186 23.08 3.18 15.18
N ALA A 187 23.86 3.88 14.36
CA ALA A 187 25.13 4.46 14.78
C ALA A 187 25.34 5.80 14.09
N ALA A 188 25.60 6.84 14.89
CA ALA A 188 26.07 8.12 14.39
C ALA A 188 27.58 8.05 14.12
N THR A 189 28.00 8.46 12.92
CA THR A 189 29.42 8.64 12.57
C THR A 189 30.03 9.81 13.35
N GLU A 190 31.37 9.90 13.40
CA GLU A 190 32.05 11.04 14.04
C GLU A 190 31.62 12.38 13.40
N GLU A 191 31.52 12.41 12.06
CA GLU A 191 31.07 13.59 11.32
C GLU A 191 29.62 13.98 11.67
N GLU A 192 28.70 13.00 11.75
CA GLU A 192 27.31 13.27 12.15
C GLU A 192 27.21 13.74 13.61
N ASN A 193 28.06 13.24 14.50
CA ASN A 193 28.11 13.71 15.89
C ASN A 193 28.59 15.16 15.98
N GLU A 194 29.59 15.55 15.17
CA GLU A 194 30.04 16.95 15.07
C GLU A 194 28.92 17.85 14.51
N GLN A 195 28.27 17.43 13.41
CA GLN A 195 27.14 18.15 12.82
C GLN A 195 25.97 18.29 13.81
N LEU A 196 25.66 17.25 14.60
CA LEU A 196 24.64 17.29 15.64
C LEU A 196 25.00 18.26 16.77
N ALA A 197 26.28 18.35 17.15
CA ALA A 197 26.75 19.29 18.17
C ALA A 197 26.62 20.75 17.69
N ASP A 198 26.99 21.02 16.44
CA ASP A 198 26.87 22.35 15.82
C ASP A 198 25.40 22.75 15.67
N LEU A 199 24.56 21.86 15.16
CA LEU A 199 23.13 22.10 15.00
C LEU A 199 22.47 22.35 16.35
N ARG A 200 22.79 21.54 17.37
CA ARG A 200 22.30 21.73 18.75
C ARG A 200 22.66 23.11 19.30
N GLY A 201 23.90 23.56 19.06
CA GLY A 201 24.37 24.90 19.43
C GLY A 201 23.59 26.01 18.73
N SER A 202 23.40 25.88 17.41
CA SER A 202 22.68 26.89 16.59
C SER A 202 21.21 27.04 16.97
N LEU A 203 20.56 25.93 17.36
CA LEU A 203 19.16 25.89 17.77
C LEU A 203 18.97 26.12 19.29
N LEU A 204 20.05 26.35 20.03
CA LEU A 204 20.06 26.57 21.48
C LEU A 204 19.38 25.43 22.27
N ILE A 205 19.49 24.20 21.80
CA ILE A 205 18.82 23.04 22.43
C ILE A 205 19.49 22.70 23.76
N ARG A 206 18.67 22.61 24.80
CA ARG A 206 19.13 22.30 26.16
C ARG A 206 19.67 20.86 26.26
N PRO A 207 20.66 20.59 27.13
CA PRO A 207 21.20 19.24 27.35
C PRO A 207 20.13 18.18 27.63
N ASN A 208 19.19 18.48 28.54
CA ASN A 208 18.12 17.54 28.90
C ASN A 208 17.16 17.27 27.72
N ASP A 209 16.89 18.28 26.89
CA ASP A 209 16.05 18.11 25.70
C ASP A 209 16.77 17.27 24.64
N HIS A 210 18.08 17.48 24.46
CA HIS A 210 18.91 16.64 23.61
C HIS A 210 18.91 15.18 24.06
N GLU A 211 19.22 14.90 25.33
CA GLU A 211 19.24 13.52 25.87
C GLU A 211 17.89 12.82 25.68
N ARG A 212 16.79 13.55 25.95
CA ARG A 212 15.43 13.03 25.74
C ARG A 212 15.15 12.74 24.26
N LEU A 213 15.41 13.68 23.37
CA LEU A 213 15.16 13.54 21.93
C LEU A 213 16.05 12.47 21.30
N GLU A 214 17.31 12.37 21.71
CA GLU A 214 18.24 11.35 21.24
C GLU A 214 17.75 9.95 21.67
N LYS A 215 17.29 9.81 22.91
CA LYS A 215 16.68 8.57 23.41
C LYS A 215 15.39 8.22 22.65
N GLU A 216 14.53 9.21 22.38
CA GLU A 216 13.33 9.03 21.54
C GLU A 216 13.70 8.55 20.12
N ALA A 217 14.69 9.19 19.49
CA ALA A 217 15.16 8.84 18.14
C ALA A 217 15.74 7.42 18.08
N LYS A 218 16.60 7.03 19.03
CA LYS A 218 17.15 5.66 19.15
C LYS A 218 16.05 4.62 19.28
N ARG A 219 15.04 4.88 20.11
CA ARG A 219 13.88 3.99 20.30
C ARG A 219 13.05 3.88 19.03
N GLU A 220 12.83 4.97 18.31
CA GLU A 220 12.09 4.98 17.06
C GLU A 220 12.83 4.21 15.96
N ALA A 221 14.12 4.46 15.80
CA ALA A 221 14.98 3.78 14.84
C ALA A 221 15.07 2.27 15.16
N TYR A 222 15.26 1.91 16.44
CA TYR A 222 15.21 0.52 16.89
C TYR A 222 13.86 -0.12 16.58
N ALA A 223 12.73 0.56 16.82
CA ALA A 223 11.41 0.02 16.51
C ALA A 223 11.21 -0.20 15.00
N LYS A 224 11.71 0.72 14.15
CA LYS A 224 11.71 0.54 12.69
C LYS A 224 12.57 -0.66 12.27
N ALA A 225 13.79 -0.77 12.79
CA ALA A 225 14.69 -1.87 12.50
C ALA A 225 14.15 -3.21 12.98
N PHE A 226 13.55 -3.25 14.18
CA PHE A 226 12.86 -4.41 14.72
C PHE A 226 11.73 -4.86 13.80
N ARG A 227 10.85 -3.94 13.38
CA ARG A 227 9.76 -4.28 12.44
C ARG A 227 10.30 -4.88 11.14
N ARG A 228 11.33 -4.24 10.54
CA ARG A 228 11.96 -4.73 9.29
C ARG A 228 12.54 -6.14 9.49
N ALA A 229 13.29 -6.35 10.56
CA ALA A 229 13.91 -7.64 10.89
C ALA A 229 12.87 -8.72 11.24
N TRP A 230 11.78 -8.34 11.92
CA TRP A 230 10.68 -9.24 12.23
C TRP A 230 9.99 -9.71 10.95
N SER A 231 9.61 -8.76 10.09
CA SER A 231 8.94 -9.04 8.82
C SER A 231 9.79 -9.92 7.90
N SER A 232 11.10 -9.66 7.81
CA SER A 232 12.03 -10.46 7.00
C SER A 232 12.33 -11.82 7.61
N GLY A 233 12.10 -12.00 8.90
CA GLY A 233 12.47 -13.21 9.63
C GLY A 233 13.88 -13.29 10.14
N ALA A 234 14.62 -12.19 10.06
CA ALA A 234 15.94 -12.09 10.68
C ALA A 234 15.87 -12.19 12.21
N ILE A 235 14.74 -11.83 12.82
CA ILE A 235 14.48 -12.01 14.25
C ILE A 235 13.19 -12.76 14.51
N SER A 236 13.16 -13.44 15.65
CA SER A 236 12.01 -14.09 16.26
C SER A 236 12.19 -14.09 17.79
N PRO A 237 11.15 -14.40 18.58
CA PRO A 237 11.26 -14.45 20.04
C PRO A 237 12.31 -15.46 20.52
N GLU A 238 12.60 -16.47 19.69
CA GLU A 238 13.56 -17.53 19.96
C GLU A 238 14.97 -17.18 19.47
N SER A 239 15.13 -16.07 18.74
CA SER A 239 16.40 -15.61 18.16
C SER A 239 17.18 -14.70 19.11
N ALA A 240 17.50 -15.21 20.31
CA ALA A 240 18.10 -14.41 21.39
C ALA A 240 19.38 -13.65 20.99
N SER A 241 20.25 -14.28 20.19
CA SER A 241 21.49 -13.63 19.71
C SER A 241 21.18 -12.45 18.78
N ALA A 242 20.30 -12.64 17.79
CA ALA A 242 19.97 -11.59 16.82
C ALA A 242 19.23 -10.42 17.50
N LEU A 243 18.39 -10.69 18.49
CA LEU A 243 17.76 -9.65 19.31
C LEU A 243 18.79 -8.89 20.16
N ALA A 244 19.78 -9.59 20.73
CA ALA A 244 20.87 -8.94 21.48
C ALA A 244 21.76 -8.07 20.59
N ASP A 245 22.09 -8.53 19.38
CA ASP A 245 22.86 -7.77 18.40
C ASP A 245 22.11 -6.50 17.97
N LEU A 246 20.82 -6.63 17.68
CA LEU A 246 19.98 -5.48 17.33
C LEU A 246 19.88 -4.48 18.48
N ARG A 247 19.68 -4.94 19.72
CA ARG A 247 19.64 -4.05 20.91
C ARG A 247 20.95 -3.31 21.10
N ARG A 248 22.08 -4.02 21.01
CA ARG A 248 23.42 -3.42 21.13
C ARG A 248 23.66 -2.38 20.04
N LYS A 249 23.26 -2.69 18.80
CA LYS A 249 23.40 -1.76 17.67
C LYS A 249 22.77 -0.41 17.97
N PHE A 250 21.55 -0.38 18.51
CA PHE A 250 20.82 0.87 18.79
C PHE A 250 20.97 1.37 20.24
N ASN A 251 21.86 0.76 21.02
CA ASN A 251 22.06 1.05 22.44
C ASN A 251 20.77 1.02 23.28
N ILE A 252 19.94 -0.01 23.06
CA ILE A 252 18.66 -0.20 23.76
C ILE A 252 18.83 -1.20 24.91
N SER A 253 18.35 -0.84 26.10
CA SER A 253 18.38 -1.72 27.26
C SER A 253 17.40 -2.90 27.12
N ILE A 254 17.50 -3.91 28.00
CA ILE A 254 16.55 -5.03 28.03
C ILE A 254 15.13 -4.52 28.34
N ASP A 255 14.98 -3.71 29.38
CA ASP A 255 13.67 -3.17 29.79
C ASP A 255 13.04 -2.29 28.70
N GLU A 256 13.86 -1.51 27.99
CA GLU A 256 13.39 -0.70 26.86
C GLU A 256 12.94 -1.55 25.69
N HIS A 257 13.69 -2.62 25.39
CA HIS A 257 13.28 -3.60 24.40
C HIS A 257 11.96 -4.25 24.76
N GLU A 258 11.77 -4.74 25.98
CA GLU A 258 10.52 -5.38 26.40
C GLU A 258 9.32 -4.43 26.25
N GLN A 259 9.48 -3.15 26.60
CA GLN A 259 8.44 -2.13 26.43
C GLN A 259 8.13 -1.87 24.95
N ILE A 260 9.17 -1.75 24.11
CA ILE A 260 9.02 -1.51 22.67
C ILE A 260 8.41 -2.73 22.00
N GLU A 261 8.91 -3.93 22.29
CA GLU A 261 8.41 -5.20 21.76
C GLU A 261 6.93 -5.40 22.14
N ALA A 262 6.57 -5.25 23.42
CA ALA A 262 5.18 -5.35 23.86
C ALA A 262 4.28 -4.36 23.11
N LYS A 263 4.73 -3.10 22.95
CA LYS A 263 4.01 -2.08 22.18
C LYS A 263 3.89 -2.47 20.71
N LEU A 264 4.97 -2.92 20.08
CA LEU A 264 5.01 -3.30 18.67
C LEU A 264 4.14 -4.51 18.38
N LEU A 265 4.20 -5.54 19.21
CA LEU A 265 3.39 -6.73 19.03
C LEU A 265 1.91 -6.44 19.34
N TRP A 266 1.61 -5.53 20.28
CA TRP A 266 0.25 -5.03 20.47
C TRP A 266 -0.23 -4.22 19.27
N GLU A 267 0.62 -3.38 18.68
CA GLU A 267 0.34 -2.68 17.43
C GLU A 267 0.08 -3.67 16.30
N LEU A 268 0.91 -4.70 16.15
CA LEU A 268 0.73 -5.78 15.17
C LEU A 268 -0.59 -6.51 15.39
N ARG A 269 -0.94 -6.85 16.64
CA ARG A 269 -2.27 -7.42 16.98
C ARG A 269 -3.42 -6.47 16.63
N SER A 270 -3.25 -5.16 16.81
CA SER A 270 -4.26 -4.16 16.46
C SER A 270 -4.38 -3.94 14.94
N LEU A 271 -3.32 -4.26 14.19
CA LEU A 271 -3.29 -4.29 12.74
C LEU A 271 -3.87 -5.61 12.21
N SER A 272 -3.69 -6.71 12.95
CA SER A 272 -4.10 -8.09 12.63
C SER A 272 -5.50 -8.47 13.05
N GLN A 273 -6.15 -7.73 13.96
CA GLN A 273 -7.59 -7.69 13.95
C GLN A 273 -7.96 -7.00 12.64
N LYS A 274 -8.20 -7.83 11.61
CA LYS A 274 -8.94 -7.45 10.41
C LYS A 274 -10.09 -6.60 10.91
N ALA A 275 -10.02 -5.28 10.67
CA ALA A 275 -10.94 -4.37 11.31
C ALA A 275 -12.35 -4.86 11.00
N GLN A 276 -13.17 -5.05 12.02
CA GLN A 276 -14.50 -5.58 11.84
C GLN A 276 -15.40 -4.42 11.43
N ILE A 277 -15.91 -4.49 10.21
CA ILE A 277 -16.75 -3.47 9.60
C ILE A 277 -18.17 -4.02 9.57
N VAL A 278 -19.08 -3.30 10.20
CA VAL A 278 -20.51 -3.57 10.09
C VAL A 278 -21.05 -2.77 8.91
N VAL A 279 -21.79 -3.40 8.01
CA VAL A 279 -22.40 -2.77 6.82
C VAL A 279 -23.90 -2.97 6.87
N ILE A 280 -24.67 -1.89 6.70
CA ILE A 280 -26.12 -1.91 6.65
C ILE A 280 -26.57 -1.26 5.34
N ASP A 281 -27.32 -2.00 4.53
CA ASP A 281 -27.88 -1.55 3.25
C ASP A 281 -29.03 -2.51 2.90
N ASP A 282 -30.14 -2.03 2.35
CA ASP A 282 -31.29 -2.89 2.02
C ASP A 282 -31.13 -3.60 0.66
N ASP A 283 -30.12 -3.24 -0.14
CA ASP A 283 -29.75 -3.95 -1.37
C ASP A 283 -28.70 -5.06 -1.09
N ASP A 284 -29.17 -6.31 -1.06
CA ASP A 284 -28.34 -7.52 -0.92
C ASP A 284 -27.19 -7.60 -1.94
N LYS A 285 -27.38 -7.11 -3.17
CA LYS A 285 -26.34 -7.14 -4.19
C LYS A 285 -25.23 -6.15 -3.84
N LEU A 286 -25.61 -4.97 -3.37
CA LEU A 286 -24.65 -3.96 -2.94
C LEU A 286 -23.91 -4.42 -1.68
N LEU A 287 -24.61 -5.00 -0.70
CA LEU A 287 -23.98 -5.62 0.48
C LEU A 287 -22.93 -6.65 0.08
N LYS A 288 -23.23 -7.50 -0.91
CA LYS A 288 -22.27 -8.49 -1.41
C LYS A 288 -21.04 -7.84 -2.04
N VAL A 289 -21.22 -6.85 -2.92
CA VAL A 289 -20.12 -6.13 -3.58
C VAL A 289 -19.23 -5.41 -2.55
N ILE A 290 -19.83 -4.77 -1.55
CA ILE A 290 -19.11 -4.14 -0.44
C ILE A 290 -18.38 -5.20 0.37
N SER A 291 -19.04 -6.29 0.74
CA SER A 291 -18.45 -7.36 1.54
C SER A 291 -17.24 -7.99 0.87
N ASP A 292 -17.36 -8.33 -0.42
CA ASP A 292 -16.26 -8.87 -1.23
C ASP A 292 -15.10 -7.87 -1.30
N SER A 293 -15.40 -6.59 -1.55
CA SER A 293 -14.39 -5.51 -1.57
C SER A 293 -13.64 -5.37 -0.25
N LEU A 294 -14.36 -5.42 0.87
CA LEU A 294 -13.78 -5.30 2.21
C LEU A 294 -12.95 -6.55 2.55
N GLN A 295 -13.41 -7.72 2.17
CA GLN A 295 -12.71 -8.98 2.39
C GLN A 295 -11.40 -9.05 1.59
N ASP A 296 -11.42 -8.62 0.32
CA ASP A 296 -10.23 -8.50 -0.53
C ASP A 296 -9.22 -7.51 0.04
N ALA A 297 -9.69 -6.43 0.66
CA ALA A 297 -8.85 -5.46 1.36
C ALA A 297 -8.36 -5.94 2.74
N GLY A 298 -8.75 -7.14 3.17
CA GLY A 298 -8.31 -7.77 4.42
C GLY A 298 -9.14 -7.42 5.65
N PHE A 299 -10.34 -6.84 5.50
CA PHE A 299 -11.26 -6.58 6.61
C PHE A 299 -12.16 -7.77 6.92
N GLN A 300 -12.78 -7.76 8.11
CA GLN A 300 -13.89 -8.64 8.43
C GLN A 300 -15.18 -7.86 8.24
N THR A 301 -16.18 -8.46 7.61
CA THR A 301 -17.45 -7.78 7.32
C THR A 301 -18.60 -8.51 7.99
N LEU A 302 -19.48 -7.77 8.65
CA LEU A 302 -20.80 -8.22 9.07
C LEU A 302 -21.85 -7.38 8.35
N ALA A 303 -22.57 -8.00 7.42
CA ALA A 303 -23.58 -7.33 6.60
C ALA A 303 -24.98 -7.60 7.16
N PHE A 304 -25.82 -6.56 7.16
CA PHE A 304 -27.21 -6.62 7.60
C PHE A 304 -28.09 -5.89 6.60
N THR A 305 -29.26 -6.44 6.30
CA THR A 305 -30.25 -5.81 5.41
C THR A 305 -31.17 -4.84 6.14
N THR A 306 -31.19 -4.89 7.48
CA THR A 306 -32.05 -4.04 8.30
C THR A 306 -31.31 -3.45 9.49
N THR A 307 -31.73 -2.25 9.93
CA THR A 307 -31.17 -1.61 11.12
C THR A 307 -31.49 -2.38 12.40
N ASP A 308 -32.61 -3.10 12.44
CA ASP A 308 -33.07 -3.84 13.62
C ASP A 308 -32.14 -5.03 13.93
N GLU A 309 -31.76 -5.79 12.90
CA GLU A 309 -30.79 -6.87 13.00
C GLU A 309 -29.40 -6.34 13.36
N ALA A 310 -28.97 -5.28 12.68
CA ALA A 310 -27.69 -4.62 12.96
C ALA A 310 -27.65 -4.11 14.41
N PHE A 311 -28.70 -3.44 14.88
CA PHE A 311 -28.77 -2.90 16.23
C PHE A 311 -28.75 -4.01 17.29
N LYS A 312 -29.45 -5.13 17.04
CA LYS A 312 -29.40 -6.30 17.92
C LYS A 312 -27.98 -6.87 18.00
N ALA A 313 -27.27 -6.99 16.88
CA ALA A 313 -25.89 -7.44 16.86
C ALA A 313 -24.97 -6.47 17.61
N LEU A 314 -25.09 -5.16 17.34
CA LEU A 314 -24.32 -4.06 17.95
C LEU A 314 -24.53 -3.92 19.47
N LYS A 315 -25.49 -4.63 20.09
CA LYS A 315 -25.59 -4.74 21.55
C LYS A 315 -24.60 -5.74 22.16
N GLU A 316 -24.13 -6.69 21.36
CA GLU A 316 -23.19 -7.73 21.79
C GLU A 316 -21.77 -7.48 21.23
N ILE A 317 -21.66 -6.99 19.98
CA ILE A 317 -20.37 -6.77 19.31
C ILE A 317 -19.89 -5.31 19.35
N THR A 318 -18.58 -5.08 19.37
CA THR A 318 -17.99 -3.75 19.19
C THR A 318 -17.18 -3.74 17.89
N PRO A 319 -17.73 -3.25 16.76
CA PRO A 319 -16.99 -3.17 15.52
C PRO A 319 -15.94 -2.06 15.55
N ASP A 320 -15.04 -2.07 14.58
CA ASP A 320 -14.04 -1.02 14.38
C ASP A 320 -14.56 0.15 13.54
N LEU A 321 -15.60 -0.09 12.71
CA LEU A 321 -16.26 0.93 11.88
C LEU A 321 -17.67 0.44 11.49
N ILE A 322 -18.60 1.38 11.32
CA ILE A 322 -19.96 1.12 10.85
C ILE A 322 -20.19 1.88 9.53
N LEU A 323 -20.65 1.17 8.50
CA LEU A 323 -21.16 1.71 7.25
C LEU A 323 -22.68 1.51 7.23
N SER A 324 -23.44 2.57 7.01
CA SER A 324 -24.90 2.48 6.93
C SER A 324 -25.40 3.27 5.73
N ASP A 325 -26.34 2.72 4.98
CA ASP A 325 -27.14 3.54 4.08
C ASP A 325 -27.94 4.57 4.86
N ILE A 326 -28.16 5.73 4.26
CA ILE A 326 -29.06 6.77 4.78
C ILE A 326 -30.51 6.34 4.54
N ASN A 327 -30.80 5.83 3.34
CA ASN A 327 -32.15 5.56 2.87
C ASN A 327 -32.53 4.10 3.09
N LEU A 328 -32.63 3.69 4.36
CA LEU A 328 -33.07 2.34 4.75
C LEU A 328 -34.60 2.27 4.84
N GLU A 329 -35.27 2.35 3.69
CA GLU A 329 -36.74 2.44 3.59
C GLU A 329 -37.46 1.19 4.12
N THR A 330 -36.80 0.04 4.07
CA THR A 330 -37.33 -1.26 4.50
C THR A 330 -37.23 -1.51 6.01
N SER A 331 -36.56 -0.63 6.76
CA SER A 331 -36.34 -0.78 8.20
C SER A 331 -37.36 0.02 9.01
N THR A 332 -37.68 -0.44 10.22
CA THR A 332 -38.55 0.33 11.15
C THR A 332 -37.89 1.62 11.63
N MET A 333 -36.58 1.73 11.45
CA MET A 333 -35.74 2.85 11.84
C MET A 333 -34.86 3.26 10.66
N GLY A 334 -34.95 4.53 10.25
CA GLY A 334 -34.09 5.07 9.19
C GLY A 334 -32.63 5.22 9.63
N GLY A 335 -31.73 5.45 8.68
CA GLY A 335 -30.28 5.52 8.92
C GLY A 335 -29.86 6.57 9.97
N PHE A 336 -30.51 7.74 10.00
CA PHE A 336 -30.22 8.78 11.00
C PHE A 336 -30.65 8.38 12.42
N SER A 337 -31.87 7.86 12.59
CA SER A 337 -32.33 7.38 13.90
C SER A 337 -31.51 6.19 14.38
N PHE A 338 -31.04 5.34 13.46
CA PHE A 338 -30.10 4.25 13.77
C PHE A 338 -28.78 4.81 14.31
N TYR A 339 -28.20 5.82 13.64
CA TYR A 339 -27.00 6.50 14.12
C TYR A 339 -27.17 7.04 15.54
N GLU A 340 -28.27 7.75 15.83
CA GLU A 340 -28.53 8.30 17.17
C GLU A 340 -28.57 7.20 18.23
N LYS A 341 -29.31 6.11 17.99
CA LYS A 341 -29.36 4.97 18.92
C LYS A 341 -28.02 4.27 19.10
N VAL A 342 -27.20 4.19 18.05
CA VAL A 342 -25.84 3.63 18.15
C VAL A 342 -24.97 4.53 19.03
N ARG A 343 -25.12 5.86 18.95
CA ARG A 343 -24.38 6.82 19.78
C ARG A 343 -24.79 6.81 21.25
N GLU A 344 -26.01 6.39 21.58
CA GLU A 344 -26.44 6.16 22.97
C GLU A 344 -25.70 5.01 23.66
N ILE A 345 -25.13 4.08 22.89
CA ILE A 345 -24.36 2.96 23.43
C ILE A 345 -22.92 3.43 23.72
N GLU A 346 -22.57 3.59 24.99
CA GLU A 346 -21.27 4.15 25.44
C GLU A 346 -20.05 3.53 24.74
N ARG A 347 -19.99 2.20 24.62
CA ARG A 347 -18.88 1.49 23.97
C ARG A 347 -18.77 1.74 22.45
N LEU A 348 -19.84 2.22 21.82
CA LEU A 348 -19.92 2.50 20.38
C LEU A 348 -19.82 3.99 20.07
N HIS A 349 -19.91 4.85 21.08
CA HIS A 349 -19.96 6.31 20.91
C HIS A 349 -18.77 6.85 20.10
N GLU A 350 -17.57 6.27 20.25
CA GLU A 350 -16.37 6.71 19.52
C GLU A 350 -16.08 5.93 18.23
N ILE A 351 -16.88 4.90 17.92
CA ILE A 351 -16.64 4.07 16.73
C ILE A 351 -16.94 4.89 15.47
N PRO A 352 -16.03 4.95 14.49
CA PRO A 352 -16.27 5.63 13.23
C PRO A 352 -17.55 5.15 12.55
N PHE A 353 -18.42 6.10 12.21
CA PHE A 353 -19.68 5.84 11.51
C PHE A 353 -19.67 6.60 10.18
N ILE A 354 -19.86 5.89 9.08
CA ILE A 354 -19.85 6.44 7.73
C ILE A 354 -21.19 6.16 7.08
N PHE A 355 -21.82 7.19 6.52
CA PHE A 355 -23.03 7.02 5.73
C PHE A 355 -22.71 6.72 4.27
N LEU A 356 -23.46 5.81 3.67
CA LEU A 356 -23.59 5.67 2.22
C LEU A 356 -24.79 6.53 1.78
N SER A 357 -24.62 7.35 0.75
CA SER A 357 -25.62 8.35 0.32
C SER A 357 -25.78 8.36 -1.19
N GLY A 358 -26.97 8.63 -1.72
CA GLY A 358 -27.17 8.91 -3.13
C GLY A 358 -26.77 10.35 -3.51
N LEU A 359 -26.58 10.61 -4.80
CA LEU A 359 -26.29 11.96 -5.32
C LEU A 359 -27.40 12.98 -5.01
N THR A 360 -28.62 12.53 -4.78
CA THR A 360 -29.80 13.36 -4.46
C THR A 360 -29.87 13.80 -3.00
N ASP A 361 -28.96 13.34 -2.15
CA ASP A 361 -29.08 13.45 -0.69
C ASP A 361 -28.39 14.68 -0.10
N GLU A 362 -28.08 15.72 -0.89
CA GLU A 362 -27.32 16.91 -0.39
C GLU A 362 -27.91 17.53 0.90
N VAL A 363 -29.23 17.60 0.98
CA VAL A 363 -29.94 18.10 2.18
C VAL A 363 -29.73 17.16 3.38
N LEU A 364 -29.77 15.84 3.15
CA LEU A 364 -29.57 14.82 4.20
C LEU A 364 -28.11 14.74 4.65
N ILE A 365 -27.16 14.90 3.73
CA ILE A 365 -25.73 14.99 4.01
C ILE A 365 -25.46 16.20 4.92
N ARG A 366 -26.12 17.34 4.66
CA ARG A 366 -26.00 18.51 5.53
C ARG A 366 -26.53 18.20 6.94
N THR A 367 -27.70 17.59 7.07
CA THR A 367 -28.29 17.22 8.37
C THR A 367 -27.37 16.31 9.17
N GLY A 368 -26.83 15.24 8.59
CA GLY A 368 -25.96 14.36 9.38
C GLY A 368 -24.57 14.94 9.68
N LYS A 369 -24.08 15.92 8.90
CA LYS A 369 -22.91 16.72 9.29
C LYS A 369 -23.20 17.52 10.57
N GLU A 370 -24.40 18.07 10.71
CA GLU A 370 -24.85 18.76 11.92
C GLU A 370 -25.01 17.77 13.10
N LEU A 371 -25.35 16.50 12.84
CA LEU A 371 -25.38 15.41 13.83
C LEU A 371 -23.99 14.87 14.21
N GLY A 372 -22.92 15.32 13.53
CA GLY A 372 -21.54 14.91 13.85
C GLY A 372 -21.18 13.50 13.39
N VAL A 373 -21.70 13.04 12.25
CA VAL A 373 -21.20 11.81 11.63
C VAL A 373 -19.75 11.96 11.16
N ASP A 374 -18.99 10.86 11.13
CA ASP A 374 -17.57 10.90 10.82
C ASP A 374 -17.29 11.12 9.33
N ASP A 375 -18.09 10.54 8.43
CA ASP A 375 -17.96 10.75 6.97
C ASP A 375 -19.17 10.29 6.14
N TYR A 376 -19.09 10.57 4.84
CA TYR A 376 -20.02 10.13 3.80
C TYR A 376 -19.31 9.54 2.59
N ILE A 377 -19.92 8.53 1.98
CA ILE A 377 -19.54 8.00 0.67
C ILE A 377 -20.74 8.11 -0.25
N THR A 378 -20.57 8.78 -1.39
CA THR A 378 -21.63 8.96 -2.38
C THR A 378 -21.69 7.77 -3.34
N LYS A 379 -22.88 7.21 -3.52
CA LYS A 379 -23.23 6.17 -4.50
C LYS A 379 -23.46 6.83 -5.88
N PRO A 380 -22.94 6.27 -6.98
CA PRO A 380 -22.06 5.09 -7.03
C PRO A 380 -20.61 5.44 -6.62
N PHE A 381 -19.96 4.52 -5.91
CA PHE A 381 -18.56 4.65 -5.48
C PHE A 381 -17.68 3.55 -6.08
N SER A 382 -16.39 3.84 -6.25
CA SER A 382 -15.39 2.83 -6.64
C SER A 382 -14.89 2.04 -5.43
N HIS A 383 -14.43 0.81 -5.67
CA HIS A 383 -13.73 -0.01 -4.67
C HIS A 383 -12.60 0.77 -3.99
N GLU A 384 -11.76 1.45 -4.78
CA GLU A 384 -10.64 2.25 -4.28
C GLU A 384 -11.08 3.35 -3.32
N THR A 385 -12.18 4.05 -3.65
CA THR A 385 -12.73 5.14 -2.81
C THR A 385 -13.24 4.60 -1.48
N LEU A 386 -13.99 3.49 -1.50
CA LEU A 386 -14.50 2.83 -0.30
C LEU A 386 -13.34 2.43 0.64
N ILE A 387 -12.36 1.71 0.11
CA ILE A 387 -11.23 1.21 0.89
C ILE A 387 -10.35 2.35 1.42
N ALA A 388 -10.07 3.38 0.61
CA ALA A 388 -9.28 4.52 1.03
C ALA A 388 -9.95 5.29 2.19
N THR A 389 -11.25 5.52 2.09
CA THR A 389 -12.04 6.22 3.12
C THR A 389 -12.00 5.45 4.44
N ILE A 390 -12.29 4.16 4.40
CA ILE A 390 -12.28 3.27 5.58
C ILE A 390 -10.91 3.23 6.22
N LYS A 391 -9.84 3.00 5.44
CA LYS A 391 -8.46 2.99 5.95
C LYS A 391 -8.10 4.32 6.61
N GLY A 392 -8.49 5.44 5.99
CA GLY A 392 -8.27 6.78 6.54
C GLY A 392 -8.93 6.98 7.90
N LYS A 393 -10.22 6.60 8.03
CA LYS A 393 -10.97 6.74 9.28
C LYS A 393 -10.45 5.81 10.38
N LEU A 394 -10.21 4.56 10.07
CA LEU A 394 -9.63 3.61 11.02
C LEU A 394 -8.26 4.07 11.52
N LYS A 395 -7.40 4.58 10.63
CA LYS A 395 -6.09 5.15 11.00
C LYS A 395 -6.25 6.33 11.96
N ARG A 396 -7.12 7.28 11.64
CA ARG A 396 -7.38 8.47 12.49
C ARG A 396 -7.97 8.08 13.85
N TYR A 397 -8.94 7.18 13.87
CA TYR A 397 -9.55 6.67 15.09
C TYR A 397 -8.52 6.00 16.00
N ARG A 398 -7.66 5.12 15.44
CA ARG A 398 -6.56 4.49 16.18
C ARG A 398 -5.56 5.51 16.73
N GLN A 399 -5.25 6.58 15.98
CA GLN A 399 -4.38 7.67 16.45
C GLN A 399 -5.01 8.44 17.62
N LEU A 400 -6.29 8.83 17.51
CA LEU A 400 -7.00 9.54 18.58
C LEU A 400 -7.10 8.69 19.85
N LYS A 401 -7.37 7.38 19.71
CA LYS A 401 -7.39 6.43 20.83
C LYS A 401 -6.02 6.27 21.51
N LYS A 402 -4.91 6.44 20.77
CA LYS A 402 -3.56 6.46 21.33
C LYS A 402 -3.25 7.74 22.10
N LEU A 403 -3.84 8.88 21.72
CA LEU A 403 -3.62 10.17 22.40
C LEU A 403 -4.43 10.32 23.69
N LYS A 404 -5.55 9.61 23.82
CA LYS A 404 -6.39 9.58 25.03
C LYS A 404 -5.87 8.61 26.12
N LYS A 405 -4.92 7.73 25.76
CA LYS A 405 -4.24 6.83 26.68
C LYS A 405 -2.89 7.42 27.06
#